data_AF-A0A319CIC9-F1
#
_entry.id   AF-A0A319CIC9-F1
#
_cell.length_a   1.000
_cell.length_b   1.000
_cell.length_c   1.000
_cell.angle_alpha   90.00
_cell.angle_beta   90.00
_cell.angle_gamma   90.00
#
_symmetry.space_group_name_H-M   'P 1'
#
loop_
_entity.id
_entity.type
_entity.pdbx_description
1 polymer ?
#
loop_
_entity_poly.entity_id
_entity_poly.type
_entity_poly.pdbx_seq_one_letter_code
_entity_poly.pdbx_strand_id
1 'polypeptide(L)'
;MSTPQFLYFHCPEAGLSFRAKLLTEENPDVASQLITQLPLQSTLGHVVISGEAFWLPTRIVHLGRDHMIQRHPGAVYLNAVGGSLCLTYGRVTESAPVNKVADVEEADRHTLSQLGRLVYEKTVTSARHTLLTIHIALHTPTPSRYNLKLTAENHHHHHHHHHHEHKYSRSLDKPLPTTSEFQTWHSAHTTITAQTNTIWLHLPVSIQKITWGLIPSGAGTGNQCFSVLVHLKSFLLHLGCDVLYRLLKISRYPDIPLGVLQRMTREFLSANFNTFEMLVDLGLDEMGVIGEVYLRGIGAVACKEEYRALTGALFTFVCRMHRWVHFVFPWNLGVAFPHRRVEEILGIAGVVAGASLEVEMEDVESGEESEVGVEVEFNPMEAPV
;
A
#
# COMPACT_ATOMS: atom_id res chain seq x y z
N MET A 1 28.92 20.40 12.46
CA MET A 1 27.55 19.92 12.25
C MET A 1 27.34 19.76 10.75
N SER A 2 26.96 18.56 10.32
CA SER A 2 26.62 18.23 8.93
C SER A 2 25.48 19.14 8.45
N THR A 3 25.53 19.63 7.21
CA THR A 3 24.39 20.35 6.63
C THR A 3 23.18 19.41 6.55
N PRO A 4 21.99 19.82 7.01
CA PRO A 4 20.80 18.96 6.97
C PRO A 4 20.49 18.57 5.53
N GLN A 5 20.30 17.26 5.31
CA GLN A 5 19.94 16.71 4.02
C GLN A 5 18.41 16.68 3.88
N PHE A 6 17.90 17.15 2.74
CA PHE A 6 16.47 17.22 2.47
C PHE A 6 16.06 16.27 1.35
N LEU A 7 14.90 15.64 1.52
CA LEU A 7 14.13 15.01 0.47
C LEU A 7 13.16 16.03 -0.13
N TYR A 8 13.08 16.07 -1.45
CA TYR A 8 12.15 16.91 -2.19
C TYR A 8 11.09 16.01 -2.83
N PHE A 9 9.83 16.22 -2.46
CA PHE A 9 8.68 15.50 -2.99
C PHE A 9 7.94 16.38 -3.98
N HIS A 10 7.55 15.82 -5.12
CA HIS A 10 6.79 16.52 -6.15
C HIS A 10 5.69 15.61 -6.74
N CYS A 11 4.44 16.06 -6.68
CA CYS A 11 3.31 15.45 -7.36
C CYS A 11 2.97 16.27 -8.61
N PRO A 12 3.37 15.83 -9.82
CA PRO A 12 3.21 16.62 -11.03
C PRO A 12 1.76 16.86 -11.42
N GLU A 13 0.87 15.88 -11.19
CA GLU A 13 -0.55 16.00 -11.55
C GLU A 13 -1.29 17.05 -10.72
N ALA A 14 -0.79 17.37 -9.53
CA ALA A 14 -1.35 18.37 -8.63
C ALA A 14 -0.56 19.69 -8.59
N GLY A 15 0.64 19.73 -9.18
CA GLY A 15 1.56 20.86 -9.06
C GLY A 15 2.04 21.12 -7.62
N LEU A 16 1.95 20.13 -6.73
CA LEU A 16 2.30 20.27 -5.31
C LEU A 16 3.72 19.76 -5.04
N SER A 17 4.48 20.51 -4.24
CA SER A 17 5.84 20.12 -3.81
C SER A 17 6.07 20.47 -2.35
N PHE A 18 6.82 19.62 -1.65
CA PHE A 18 7.20 19.83 -0.24
C PHE A 18 8.56 19.20 0.06
N ARG A 19 9.16 19.57 1.19
CA ARG A 19 10.45 19.03 1.63
C ARG A 19 10.32 18.32 2.97
N ALA A 20 11.14 17.29 3.14
CA ALA A 20 11.30 16.61 4.41
C ALA A 20 12.78 16.51 4.79
N LYS A 21 13.11 16.82 6.03
CA LYS A 21 14.44 16.64 6.60
C LYS A 21 14.70 15.14 6.77
N LEU A 22 15.75 14.63 6.14
CA LEU A 22 16.17 13.24 6.24
C LEU A 22 16.92 13.01 7.57
N LEU A 23 16.56 11.93 8.27
CA LEU A 23 17.08 11.59 9.60
C LEU A 23 18.23 10.57 9.49
N THR A 24 19.33 10.98 8.87
CA THR A 24 20.50 10.12 8.62
C THR A 24 21.21 9.67 9.89
N GLU A 25 21.12 10.45 10.96
CA GLU A 25 21.79 10.15 12.24
C GLU A 25 20.92 9.23 13.11
N GLU A 26 19.62 9.49 13.16
CA GLU A 26 18.65 8.74 13.98
C GLU A 26 18.25 7.40 13.34
N ASN A 27 18.20 7.33 12.01
CA ASN A 27 17.83 6.13 11.28
C ASN A 27 18.72 5.87 10.04
N PRO A 28 20.02 5.60 10.25
CA PRO A 28 21.00 5.48 9.17
C PRO A 28 20.69 4.34 8.20
N ASP A 29 20.18 3.21 8.70
CA ASP A 29 19.92 2.02 7.88
C ASP A 29 18.83 2.30 6.84
N VAL A 30 17.68 2.87 7.26
CA VAL A 30 16.59 3.21 6.34
C VAL A 30 16.95 4.41 5.46
N ALA A 31 17.62 5.43 6.02
CA ALA A 31 18.02 6.61 5.26
C ALA A 31 18.98 6.22 4.11
N SER A 32 19.97 5.35 4.38
CA SER A 32 20.89 4.85 3.36
C SER A 32 20.14 4.07 2.27
N GLN A 33 19.23 3.18 2.65
CA GLN A 33 18.41 2.41 1.70
C GLN A 33 17.52 3.30 0.83
N LEU A 34 16.95 4.35 1.41
CA LEU A 34 16.16 5.34 0.67
C LEU A 34 17.04 6.10 -0.32
N ILE A 35 18.20 6.60 0.12
CA ILE A 35 19.16 7.33 -0.73
C ILE A 35 19.55 6.49 -1.94
N THR A 36 19.82 5.18 -1.78
CA THR A 36 20.17 4.28 -2.89
C THR A 36 19.07 4.16 -3.96
N GLN A 37 17.82 4.47 -3.63
CA GLN A 37 16.72 4.45 -4.60
C GLN A 37 16.46 5.80 -5.28
N LEU A 38 17.08 6.89 -4.82
CA LEU A 38 16.84 8.22 -5.36
C LEU A 38 17.64 8.48 -6.65
N PRO A 39 17.08 9.24 -7.61
CA PRO A 39 15.70 9.74 -7.62
C PRO A 39 14.69 8.60 -7.83
N LEU A 40 13.58 8.64 -7.10
CA LEU A 40 12.54 7.61 -7.18
C LEU A 40 11.22 8.21 -7.63
N GLN A 41 10.53 7.47 -8.50
CA GLN A 41 9.15 7.76 -8.89
C GLN A 41 8.26 6.62 -8.41
N SER A 42 7.09 6.98 -7.87
CA SER A 42 6.12 6.01 -7.37
C SER A 42 4.68 6.49 -7.54
N THR A 43 3.73 5.61 -7.29
CA THR A 43 2.30 5.93 -7.26
C THR A 43 1.84 6.23 -5.84
N LEU A 44 0.82 7.06 -5.69
CA LEU A 44 0.20 7.35 -4.41
C LEU A 44 -1.07 6.52 -4.20
N GLY A 45 -1.29 6.10 -2.95
CA GLY A 45 -2.57 5.58 -2.49
C GLY A 45 -2.80 5.94 -1.02
N HIS A 46 -4.07 6.02 -0.61
CA HIS A 46 -4.41 6.37 0.77
C HIS A 46 -4.43 5.15 1.68
N VAL A 47 -4.10 5.32 2.97
CA VAL A 47 -4.39 4.28 3.97
C VAL A 47 -5.91 4.23 4.23
N VAL A 48 -6.48 3.08 4.57
CA VAL A 48 -7.95 2.96 4.75
C VAL A 48 -8.34 2.53 6.16
N ILE A 49 -7.36 2.55 7.07
CA ILE A 49 -7.50 2.10 8.46
C ILE A 49 -6.90 3.13 9.40
N SER A 50 -5.63 3.48 9.18
CA SER A 50 -4.82 4.23 10.15
C SER A 50 -5.13 5.73 10.26
N GLY A 51 -6.09 6.26 9.50
CA GLY A 51 -6.48 7.67 9.49
C GLY A 51 -5.85 8.47 8.34
N GLU A 52 -5.45 9.71 8.64
CA GLU A 52 -4.97 10.71 7.67
C GLU A 52 -3.50 10.49 7.29
N ALA A 53 -3.28 9.45 6.48
CA ALA A 53 -1.97 9.14 5.89
C ALA A 53 -2.10 8.58 4.47
N PHE A 54 -1.06 8.78 3.66
CA PHE A 54 -0.95 8.13 2.36
C PHE A 54 0.37 7.38 2.24
N TRP A 55 0.45 6.46 1.29
CA TRP A 55 1.61 5.63 1.06
C TRP A 55 2.10 5.73 -0.39
N LEU A 56 3.38 5.44 -0.56
CA LEU A 56 4.02 5.27 -1.86
C LEU A 56 4.89 4.00 -1.82
N PRO A 57 4.74 3.06 -2.77
CA PRO A 57 5.54 1.85 -2.78
C PRO A 57 7.02 2.13 -3.01
N THR A 58 7.89 1.34 -2.40
CA THR A 58 9.35 1.39 -2.60
C THR A 58 9.89 0.00 -2.88
N ARG A 59 11.13 -0.09 -3.40
CA ARG A 59 11.81 -1.38 -3.58
C ARG A 59 12.62 -1.77 -2.33
N ILE A 60 12.39 -1.10 -1.20
CA ILE A 60 13.18 -1.30 0.02
C ILE A 60 12.72 -2.60 0.68
N VAL A 61 13.64 -3.55 0.81
CA VAL A 61 13.46 -4.76 1.62
C VAL A 61 14.27 -4.58 2.90
N HIS A 62 13.64 -4.01 3.92
CA HIS A 62 14.33 -3.64 5.15
C HIS A 62 14.43 -4.81 6.13
N LEU A 63 15.65 -5.19 6.49
CA LEU A 63 15.96 -6.20 7.51
C LEU A 63 16.96 -5.67 8.56
N GLY A 64 17.18 -4.36 8.56
CA GLY A 64 18.13 -3.66 9.44
C GLY A 64 17.53 -3.31 10.79
N ARG A 65 18.11 -2.29 11.43
CA ARG A 65 17.59 -1.73 12.68
C ARG A 65 16.44 -0.76 12.38
N ASP A 66 15.42 -0.82 13.23
CA ASP A 66 14.28 0.08 13.18
C ASP A 66 14.47 1.25 14.16
N HIS A 67 14.09 2.46 13.77
CA HIS A 67 13.94 3.62 14.65
C HIS A 67 12.45 3.87 14.90
N MET A 68 11.89 3.17 15.87
CA MET A 68 10.45 3.14 16.14
C MET A 68 10.02 4.33 16.99
N ILE A 69 9.12 5.15 16.48
CA ILE A 69 8.57 6.32 17.18
C ILE A 69 7.05 6.39 17.05
N GLN A 70 6.41 7.24 17.85
CA GLN A 70 4.98 7.51 17.69
C GLN A 70 4.68 8.33 16.44
N ARG A 71 3.58 7.98 15.76
CA ARG A 71 3.14 8.68 14.55
C ARG A 71 2.70 10.10 14.88
N HIS A 72 3.07 11.05 14.04
CA HIS A 72 2.62 12.44 14.13
C HIS A 72 2.48 13.05 12.72
N PRO A 73 1.69 14.13 12.55
CA PRO A 73 1.66 14.89 11.30
C PRO A 73 3.07 15.33 10.87
N GLY A 74 3.38 15.15 9.58
CA GLY A 74 4.70 15.41 9.00
C GLY A 74 5.65 14.20 9.01
N ALA A 75 5.37 13.14 9.78
CA ALA A 75 6.23 11.97 9.81
C ALA A 75 6.25 11.23 8.45
N VAL A 76 7.46 10.97 7.96
CA VAL A 76 7.72 10.08 6.82
C VAL A 76 8.40 8.82 7.35
N TYR A 77 7.77 7.67 7.17
CA TYR A 77 8.24 6.41 7.77
C TYR A 77 8.19 5.24 6.80
N LEU A 78 9.08 4.28 7.00
CA LEU A 78 9.06 3.03 6.25
C LEU A 78 8.07 2.06 6.91
N ASN A 79 7.03 1.69 6.18
CA ASN A 79 6.26 0.49 6.44
C ASN A 79 6.98 -0.70 5.78
N ALA A 80 7.90 -1.31 6.53
CA ALA A 80 8.79 -2.35 6.01
C ALA A 80 8.03 -3.61 5.57
N VAL A 81 7.01 -4.03 6.33
CA VAL A 81 6.16 -5.17 5.96
C VAL A 81 5.38 -4.90 4.66
N GLY A 82 4.96 -3.66 4.43
CA GLY A 82 4.18 -3.27 3.26
C GLY A 82 4.99 -2.77 2.06
N GLY A 83 6.33 -2.77 2.15
CA GLY A 83 7.23 -2.29 1.09
C GLY A 83 6.89 -0.87 0.63
N SER A 84 6.62 0.05 1.56
CA SER A 84 6.15 1.40 1.22
C SER A 84 6.67 2.45 2.21
N LEU A 85 6.91 3.66 1.71
CA LEU A 85 6.96 4.83 2.58
C LEU A 85 5.54 5.31 2.83
N CYS A 86 5.28 5.76 4.04
CA CYS A 86 4.02 6.37 4.44
C CYS A 86 4.28 7.79 4.95
N LEU A 87 3.31 8.67 4.70
CA LEU A 87 3.35 10.07 5.11
C LEU A 87 2.07 10.39 5.87
N THR A 88 2.21 10.82 7.12
CA THR A 88 1.08 11.24 7.96
C THR A 88 0.83 12.73 7.74
N TYR A 89 -0.39 13.10 7.37
CA TYR A 89 -0.75 14.51 7.09
C TYR A 89 -1.80 15.07 8.06
N GLY A 90 -2.31 14.25 8.98
CA GLY A 90 -3.30 14.64 9.97
C GLY A 90 -3.45 13.62 11.11
N ARG A 91 -4.68 13.47 11.61
CA ARG A 91 -5.04 12.58 12.71
C ARG A 91 -4.94 11.12 12.30
N VAL A 92 -4.26 10.34 13.13
CA VAL A 92 -4.16 8.88 13.00
C VAL A 92 -4.85 8.19 14.17
N THR A 93 -5.42 7.02 13.91
CA THR A 93 -6.09 6.19 14.93
C THR A 93 -5.23 5.02 15.39
N GLU A 94 -4.25 4.62 14.58
CA GLU A 94 -3.41 3.47 14.86
C GLU A 94 -2.26 3.84 15.81
N SER A 95 -2.21 3.21 16.98
CA SER A 95 -1.25 3.47 18.06
C SER A 95 0.12 2.82 17.88
N ALA A 96 0.28 1.95 16.87
CA ALA A 96 1.54 1.25 16.64
C ALA A 96 2.67 2.25 16.28
N PRO A 97 3.88 2.08 16.85
CA PRO A 97 5.00 2.92 16.48
C PRO A 97 5.46 2.65 15.03
N VAL A 98 6.21 3.57 14.45
CA VAL A 98 6.67 3.52 13.05
C VAL A 98 8.16 3.79 12.91
N ASN A 99 8.76 3.17 11.89
CA ASN A 99 10.17 3.33 11.56
C ASN A 99 10.41 4.65 10.78
N LYS A 100 10.49 5.79 11.49
CA LYS A 100 10.58 7.13 10.88
C LYS A 100 11.94 7.36 10.22
N VAL A 101 11.95 7.89 9.00
CA VAL A 101 13.16 8.20 8.21
C VAL A 101 13.28 9.67 7.82
N ALA A 102 12.18 10.42 7.77
CA ALA A 102 12.21 11.86 7.50
C ALA A 102 11.05 12.58 8.19
N ASP A 103 11.15 13.90 8.29
CA ASP A 103 10.14 14.78 8.87
C ASP A 103 9.85 15.94 7.91
N VAL A 104 8.58 16.12 7.52
CA VAL A 104 8.18 17.22 6.64
C VAL A 104 8.34 18.54 7.38
N GLU A 105 9.00 19.49 6.74
CA GLU A 105 9.23 20.82 7.29
C GLU A 105 7.92 21.50 7.68
N GLU A 106 7.91 22.23 8.80
CA GLU A 106 6.69 22.88 9.33
C GLU A 106 6.01 23.75 8.26
N ALA A 107 6.80 24.52 7.52
CA ALA A 107 6.33 25.41 6.45
C ALA A 107 5.62 24.67 5.29
N ASP A 108 5.94 23.39 5.09
CA ASP A 108 5.39 22.58 4.00
C ASP A 108 4.24 21.65 4.46
N ARG A 109 3.87 21.65 5.75
CA ARG A 109 2.81 20.78 6.29
C ARG A 109 1.44 21.04 5.68
N HIS A 110 1.13 22.28 5.34
CA HIS A 110 -0.11 22.61 4.64
C HIS A 110 -0.17 21.94 3.27
N THR A 111 0.91 21.99 2.50
CA THR A 111 1.01 21.34 1.18
C THR A 111 0.90 19.82 1.30
N LEU A 112 1.51 19.21 2.33
CA LEU A 112 1.36 17.79 2.64
C LEU A 112 -0.12 17.43 2.90
N SER A 113 -0.82 18.24 3.70
CA SER A 113 -2.24 18.05 4.00
C SER A 113 -3.13 18.17 2.77
N GLN A 114 -2.88 19.17 1.91
CA GLN A 114 -3.56 19.32 0.63
C GLN A 114 -3.37 18.09 -0.27
N LEU A 115 -2.14 17.60 -0.40
CA LEU A 115 -1.87 16.38 -1.19
C LEU A 115 -2.54 15.16 -0.56
N GLY A 116 -2.49 15.00 0.76
CA GLY A 116 -3.11 13.89 1.47
C GLY A 116 -4.62 13.80 1.22
N ARG A 117 -5.34 14.93 1.35
CA ARG A 117 -6.78 15.02 1.03
C ARG A 117 -7.06 14.70 -0.43
N LEU A 118 -6.24 15.22 -1.36
CA LEU A 118 -6.39 14.91 -2.78
C LEU A 118 -6.20 13.40 -3.05
N VAL A 119 -5.21 12.75 -2.42
CA VAL A 119 -5.01 11.30 -2.54
C VAL A 119 -6.21 10.54 -1.97
N TYR A 120 -6.76 10.97 -0.82
CA TYR A 120 -7.98 10.39 -0.25
C TYR A 120 -9.17 10.48 -1.23
N GLU A 121 -9.43 11.66 -1.77
CA GLU A 121 -10.52 11.89 -2.72
C GLU A 121 -10.38 11.03 -3.98
N LYS A 122 -9.16 10.94 -4.53
CA LYS A 122 -8.89 10.21 -5.78
C LYS A 122 -8.82 8.70 -5.62
N THR A 123 -8.65 8.16 -4.40
CA THR A 123 -8.40 6.72 -4.19
C THR A 123 -9.35 6.03 -3.21
N VAL A 124 -10.13 6.78 -2.44
CA VAL A 124 -11.03 6.22 -1.42
C VAL A 124 -12.48 6.61 -1.65
N THR A 125 -12.77 7.90 -1.78
CA THR A 125 -14.18 8.36 -1.85
C THR A 125 -14.76 8.31 -3.25
N SER A 126 -13.93 8.44 -4.28
CA SER A 126 -14.38 8.36 -5.68
C SER A 126 -14.65 6.92 -6.10
N ALA A 127 -15.80 6.67 -6.75
CA ALA A 127 -16.06 5.39 -7.42
C ALA A 127 -15.13 5.13 -8.64
N ARG A 128 -14.53 6.20 -9.19
CA ARG A 128 -13.54 6.12 -10.27
C ARG A 128 -12.20 6.62 -9.75
N HIS A 129 -11.27 5.71 -9.52
CA HIS A 129 -9.98 6.09 -8.97
C HIS A 129 -9.11 6.79 -10.01
N THR A 130 -8.40 7.83 -9.57
CA THR A 130 -7.41 8.54 -10.38
C THR A 130 -6.04 8.31 -9.79
N LEU A 131 -5.11 7.82 -10.61
CA LEU A 131 -3.75 7.57 -10.18
C LEU A 131 -3.00 8.89 -10.09
N LEU A 132 -2.38 9.15 -8.93
CA LEU A 132 -1.42 10.24 -8.75
C LEU A 132 -0.02 9.63 -8.62
N THR A 133 0.99 10.34 -9.12
CA THR A 133 2.38 9.96 -8.96
C THR A 133 3.14 10.93 -8.07
N ILE A 134 4.28 10.49 -7.57
CA ILE A 134 5.18 11.30 -6.75
C ILE A 134 6.61 11.01 -7.12
N HIS A 135 7.40 12.08 -7.18
CA HIS A 135 8.82 12.07 -7.49
C HIS A 135 9.58 12.52 -6.24
N ILE A 136 10.63 11.79 -5.89
CA ILE A 136 11.46 12.08 -4.71
C ILE A 136 12.91 12.20 -5.16
N ALA A 137 13.59 13.26 -4.72
CA ALA A 137 15.00 13.49 -5.00
C ALA A 137 15.72 14.18 -3.82
N LEU A 138 17.06 14.19 -3.84
CA LEU A 138 17.89 14.93 -2.89
C LEU A 138 18.09 16.42 -3.27
N HIS A 139 17.66 16.80 -4.46
CA HIS A 139 17.81 18.14 -5.00
C HIS A 139 16.46 18.63 -5.49
N THR A 140 16.28 19.96 -5.48
CA THR A 140 15.07 20.59 -6.01
C THR A 140 14.86 20.13 -7.45
N PRO A 141 13.66 19.63 -7.81
CA PRO A 141 13.35 19.25 -9.18
C PRO A 141 13.60 20.44 -10.11
N THR A 142 14.44 20.27 -11.14
CA THR A 142 14.60 21.30 -12.16
C THR A 142 13.33 21.32 -13.03
N PRO A 143 12.63 22.45 -13.19
CA PRO A 143 11.37 22.52 -13.94
C PRO A 143 11.44 22.06 -15.40
N SER A 144 12.65 21.96 -15.98
CA SER A 144 12.87 21.74 -17.40
C SER A 144 12.81 20.27 -17.87
N ARG A 145 12.76 19.27 -16.97
CA ARG A 145 12.75 17.85 -17.37
C ARG A 145 11.42 17.11 -17.25
N TYR A 146 10.42 17.71 -16.59
CA TYR A 146 9.13 17.03 -16.35
C TYR A 146 7.97 17.54 -17.20
N ASN A 147 8.18 18.58 -18.01
CA ASN A 147 7.26 18.98 -19.08
C ASN A 147 7.44 18.10 -20.33
N LEU A 148 7.23 16.79 -20.19
CA LEU A 148 6.82 15.97 -21.33
C LEU A 148 5.34 16.24 -21.54
N LYS A 149 5.06 17.09 -22.54
CA LYS A 149 3.75 17.42 -23.10
C LYS A 149 2.73 16.28 -22.93
N LEU A 150 1.88 16.37 -21.92
CA LEU A 150 0.48 15.97 -22.04
C LEU A 150 -0.23 17.20 -22.60
N THR A 151 -0.30 17.29 -23.93
CA THR A 151 -1.02 18.36 -24.61
C THR A 151 -2.48 18.35 -24.17
N ALA A 152 -2.87 19.43 -23.51
CA ALA A 152 -4.25 19.84 -23.37
C ALA A 152 -4.79 20.24 -24.76
N GLU A 153 -5.44 19.31 -25.44
CA GLU A 153 -6.38 19.61 -26.52
C GLU A 153 -7.60 18.72 -26.32
N ASN A 154 -8.62 19.25 -25.65
CA ASN A 154 -10.00 18.80 -25.83
C ASN A 154 -10.96 19.81 -25.21
N HIS A 155 -11.07 20.99 -25.82
CA HIS A 155 -12.26 21.82 -25.76
C HIS A 155 -12.35 22.62 -27.06
N HIS A 156 -13.01 22.06 -28.07
CA HIS A 156 -14.06 22.72 -28.88
C HIS A 156 -14.57 21.79 -30.00
N HIS A 157 -15.89 21.81 -30.20
CA HIS A 157 -16.63 21.10 -31.25
C HIS A 157 -16.09 21.38 -32.65
N HIS A 158 -15.87 20.33 -33.45
CA HIS A 158 -16.43 20.22 -34.81
C HIS A 158 -16.30 18.78 -35.36
N HIS A 159 -17.36 18.32 -36.01
CA HIS A 159 -17.43 17.06 -36.76
C HIS A 159 -16.35 17.01 -37.85
N HIS A 160 -15.45 16.03 -37.79
CA HIS A 160 -14.91 15.37 -38.99
C HIS A 160 -14.34 13.99 -38.63
N HIS A 161 -14.74 12.98 -39.40
CA HIS A 161 -14.14 11.65 -39.40
C HIS A 161 -12.67 11.76 -39.81
N HIS A 162 -11.75 11.55 -38.86
CA HIS A 162 -10.38 11.17 -39.15
C HIS A 162 -9.94 10.06 -38.20
N HIS A 163 -9.60 8.91 -38.78
CA HIS A 163 -8.85 7.84 -38.14
C HIS A 163 -7.50 8.40 -37.68
N HIS A 164 -7.39 8.73 -36.39
CA HIS A 164 -6.10 8.97 -35.75
C HIS A 164 -5.62 7.67 -35.10
N GLU A 165 -4.68 7.01 -35.77
CA GLU A 165 -3.84 5.96 -35.18
C GLU A 165 -3.06 6.56 -34.00
N HIS A 166 -3.45 6.19 -32.79
CA HIS A 166 -2.68 6.49 -31.58
C HIS A 166 -1.34 5.73 -31.62
N LYS A 167 -0.25 6.47 -31.86
CA LYS A 167 1.15 6.01 -31.73
C LYS A 167 1.60 5.87 -30.26
N TYR A 168 0.84 5.13 -29.46
CA TYR A 168 1.33 4.45 -28.26
C TYR A 168 1.12 2.95 -28.47
N SER A 169 1.88 2.42 -29.44
CA SER A 169 1.92 0.98 -29.71
C SER A 169 2.50 0.28 -28.48
N ARG A 170 1.68 -0.60 -27.92
CA ARG A 170 1.80 -1.33 -26.66
C ARG A 170 3.12 -2.09 -26.56
N SER A 171 3.84 -1.89 -25.45
CA SER A 171 4.75 -2.89 -24.87
C SER A 171 4.05 -3.76 -23.80
N LEU A 172 2.71 -3.79 -23.81
CA LEU A 172 1.89 -4.55 -22.84
C LEU A 172 1.67 -6.01 -23.27
N ASP A 173 2.10 -6.39 -24.47
CA ASP A 173 1.99 -7.74 -25.03
C ASP A 173 3.33 -8.50 -25.06
N LYS A 174 4.29 -8.16 -24.16
CA LYS A 174 5.43 -9.07 -24.00
C LYS A 174 4.89 -10.36 -23.41
N PRO A 175 5.04 -11.51 -24.08
CA PRO A 175 4.55 -12.77 -23.56
C PRO A 175 5.14 -13.00 -22.18
N LEU A 176 4.35 -13.63 -21.30
CA LEU A 176 4.86 -14.07 -20.01
C LEU A 176 6.13 -14.92 -20.25
N PRO A 177 7.17 -14.76 -19.42
CA PRO A 177 8.40 -15.51 -19.58
C PRO A 177 8.14 -17.02 -19.65
N THR A 178 8.70 -17.72 -20.64
CA THR A 178 8.51 -19.17 -20.79
C THR A 178 9.35 -19.94 -19.77
N THR A 179 8.76 -20.96 -19.15
CA THR A 179 9.33 -21.71 -18.02
C THR A 179 10.61 -22.49 -18.35
N SER A 180 10.93 -22.68 -19.63
CA SER A 180 12.11 -23.41 -20.10
C SER A 180 13.45 -22.67 -19.95
N GLU A 181 13.44 -21.37 -19.63
CA GLU A 181 14.66 -20.54 -19.58
C GLU A 181 15.30 -20.44 -18.18
N PHE A 182 14.67 -21.01 -17.15
CA PHE A 182 15.07 -20.78 -15.74
C PHE A 182 15.94 -21.90 -15.19
N GLN A 183 17.25 -21.73 -15.30
CA GLN A 183 18.22 -22.68 -14.74
C GLN A 183 18.88 -22.19 -13.44
N THR A 184 18.82 -20.90 -13.12
CA THR A 184 19.55 -20.32 -11.96
C THR A 184 18.69 -19.38 -11.13
N TRP A 185 19.02 -19.22 -9.84
CA TRP A 185 18.34 -18.25 -8.98
C TRP A 185 18.50 -16.81 -9.48
N HIS A 186 19.63 -16.47 -10.12
CA HIS A 186 19.88 -15.15 -10.74
C HIS A 186 18.89 -14.86 -11.87
N SER A 187 18.65 -15.85 -12.74
CA SER A 187 17.65 -15.71 -13.81
C SER A 187 16.25 -15.49 -13.23
N ALA A 188 15.89 -16.22 -12.17
CA ALA A 188 14.61 -16.04 -11.48
C ALA A 188 14.49 -14.63 -10.85
N HIS A 189 15.51 -14.18 -10.13
CA HIS A 189 15.55 -12.84 -9.54
C HIS A 189 15.39 -11.75 -10.61
N THR A 190 16.11 -11.88 -11.72
CA THR A 190 16.06 -10.93 -12.84
C THR A 190 14.66 -10.87 -13.46
N THR A 191 14.03 -12.02 -13.69
CA THR A 191 12.67 -12.12 -14.24
C THR A 191 11.64 -11.47 -13.33
N ILE A 192 11.66 -11.78 -12.03
CA ILE A 192 10.71 -11.20 -11.06
C ILE A 192 10.91 -9.69 -10.94
N THR A 193 12.16 -9.22 -10.92
CA THR A 193 12.48 -7.79 -10.88
C THR A 193 12.01 -7.08 -12.16
N ALA A 194 12.22 -7.69 -13.32
CA ALA A 194 11.75 -7.16 -14.59
C ALA A 194 10.23 -7.02 -14.62
N GLN A 195 9.49 -8.03 -14.15
CA GLN A 195 8.03 -7.95 -14.05
C GLN A 195 7.58 -6.92 -13.00
N THR A 196 8.28 -6.79 -11.89
CA THR A 196 8.00 -5.71 -10.92
C THR A 196 8.14 -4.33 -11.56
N ASN A 197 9.12 -4.15 -12.46
CA ASN A 197 9.33 -2.89 -13.16
C ASN A 197 8.22 -2.58 -14.18
N THR A 198 7.68 -3.58 -14.89
CA THR A 198 6.59 -3.35 -15.85
C THR A 198 5.33 -2.80 -15.15
N ILE A 199 5.05 -3.30 -13.95
CA ILE A 199 3.89 -2.89 -13.15
C ILE A 199 4.21 -1.76 -12.16
N TRP A 200 5.39 -1.13 -12.24
CA TRP A 200 5.79 -0.18 -11.20
C TRP A 200 4.91 1.07 -11.19
N LEU A 201 4.63 1.65 -12.36
CA LEU A 201 3.79 2.84 -12.51
C LEU A 201 2.49 2.57 -13.28
N HIS A 202 2.33 1.36 -13.82
CA HIS A 202 1.20 0.99 -14.66
C HIS A 202 0.39 -0.13 -14.02
N LEU A 203 -0.93 0.04 -14.05
CA LEU A 203 -1.88 -0.97 -13.57
C LEU A 203 -1.70 -2.26 -14.38
N PRO A 204 -1.50 -3.43 -13.73
CA PRO A 204 -1.44 -4.71 -14.40
C PRO A 204 -2.72 -4.99 -15.18
N VAL A 205 -2.57 -5.57 -16.38
CA VAL A 205 -3.71 -5.89 -17.25
C VAL A 205 -4.65 -6.90 -16.60
N SER A 206 -4.12 -7.87 -15.85
CA SER A 206 -4.90 -8.84 -15.05
C SER A 206 -5.85 -8.13 -14.07
N ILE A 207 -5.33 -7.20 -13.28
CA ILE A 207 -6.11 -6.39 -12.33
C ILE A 207 -7.13 -5.53 -13.09
N GLN A 208 -6.74 -4.93 -14.22
CA GLN A 208 -7.68 -4.17 -15.05
C GLN A 208 -8.85 -5.03 -15.54
N LYS A 209 -8.60 -6.24 -16.03
CA LYS A 209 -9.65 -7.19 -16.44
C LYS A 209 -10.61 -7.48 -15.29
N ILE A 210 -10.10 -7.69 -14.08
CA ILE A 210 -10.92 -7.93 -12.88
C ILE A 210 -11.83 -6.73 -12.59
N THR A 211 -11.34 -5.49 -12.75
CA THR A 211 -12.19 -4.29 -12.61
C THR A 211 -13.31 -4.19 -13.64
N TRP A 212 -13.19 -4.89 -14.78
CA TRP A 212 -14.24 -5.03 -15.79
C TRP A 212 -15.13 -6.27 -15.57
N GLY A 213 -14.93 -7.00 -14.47
CA GLY A 213 -15.63 -8.25 -14.19
C GLY A 213 -15.18 -9.43 -15.06
N LEU A 214 -14.03 -9.31 -15.74
CA LEU A 214 -13.48 -10.36 -16.59
C LEU A 214 -12.52 -11.24 -15.79
N ILE A 215 -13.00 -12.40 -15.36
CA ILE A 215 -12.24 -13.39 -14.61
C ILE A 215 -12.30 -14.72 -15.39
N PRO A 216 -11.20 -15.14 -16.06
CA PRO A 216 -11.21 -16.29 -16.98
C PRO A 216 -11.71 -17.61 -16.36
N SER A 217 -11.43 -17.83 -15.08
CA SER A 217 -11.87 -19.02 -14.33
C SER A 217 -13.38 -19.06 -14.04
N GLY A 218 -14.08 -17.93 -14.17
CA GLY A 218 -15.45 -17.76 -13.69
C GLY A 218 -15.58 -17.61 -12.18
N ALA A 219 -14.47 -17.42 -11.43
CA ALA A 219 -14.53 -17.25 -9.98
C ALA A 219 -15.40 -16.05 -9.56
N GLY A 220 -16.23 -16.26 -8.53
CA GLY A 220 -17.16 -15.26 -8.02
C GLY A 220 -18.60 -15.77 -7.97
N THR A 221 -19.01 -16.33 -6.83
CA THR A 221 -20.38 -16.84 -6.64
C THR A 221 -21.41 -15.73 -6.89
N GLY A 222 -22.44 -16.06 -7.67
CA GLY A 222 -23.48 -15.10 -8.05
C GLY A 222 -23.10 -14.20 -9.23
N ASN A 223 -22.12 -14.60 -10.06
CA ASN A 223 -21.68 -13.87 -11.25
C ASN A 223 -21.20 -12.43 -10.93
N GLN A 224 -20.43 -12.27 -9.86
CA GLN A 224 -19.88 -10.97 -9.42
C GLN A 224 -18.38 -11.06 -9.11
N CYS A 225 -17.65 -9.96 -9.26
CA CYS A 225 -16.20 -9.90 -9.02
C CYS A 225 -15.81 -9.27 -7.66
N PHE A 226 -16.76 -8.76 -6.88
CA PHE A 226 -16.51 -8.12 -5.60
C PHE A 226 -15.85 -9.09 -4.60
N SER A 227 -16.38 -10.31 -4.46
CA SER A 227 -15.77 -11.30 -3.56
C SER A 227 -14.35 -11.67 -4.01
N VAL A 228 -14.08 -11.67 -5.33
CA VAL A 228 -12.73 -11.90 -5.87
C VAL A 228 -11.79 -10.77 -5.46
N LEU A 229 -12.21 -9.51 -5.58
CA LEU A 229 -11.42 -8.36 -5.11
C LEU A 229 -11.14 -8.43 -3.60
N VAL A 230 -12.12 -8.85 -2.79
CA VAL A 230 -11.94 -9.06 -1.33
C VAL A 230 -10.87 -10.12 -1.06
N HIS A 231 -10.93 -11.27 -1.76
CA HIS A 231 -9.95 -12.33 -1.59
C HIS A 231 -8.56 -11.90 -2.07
N LEU A 232 -8.44 -11.33 -3.26
CA LEU A 232 -7.16 -10.82 -3.78
C LEU A 232 -6.52 -9.81 -2.83
N LYS A 233 -7.34 -8.92 -2.27
CA LYS A 233 -6.89 -7.91 -1.31
C LYS A 233 -6.27 -8.55 -0.07
N SER A 234 -6.95 -9.53 0.52
CA SER A 234 -6.48 -10.25 1.71
C SER A 234 -5.28 -11.16 1.41
N PHE A 235 -5.36 -11.98 0.36
CA PHE A 235 -4.31 -12.93 -0.01
C PHE A 235 -2.99 -12.26 -0.33
N LEU A 236 -2.99 -11.21 -1.16
CA LEU A 236 -1.75 -10.51 -1.51
C LEU A 236 -1.17 -9.74 -0.31
N LEU A 237 -2.03 -9.18 0.55
CA LEU A 237 -1.60 -8.54 1.79
C LEU A 237 -0.89 -9.55 2.70
N HIS A 238 -1.49 -10.72 2.93
CA HIS A 238 -0.91 -11.74 3.80
C HIS A 238 0.33 -12.39 3.19
N LEU A 239 0.30 -12.72 1.90
CA LEU A 239 1.45 -13.30 1.20
C LEU A 239 2.66 -12.36 1.27
N GLY A 240 2.49 -11.08 0.96
CA GLY A 240 3.56 -10.09 1.01
C GLY A 240 3.99 -9.76 2.45
N CYS A 241 3.09 -9.12 3.20
CA CYS A 241 3.41 -8.51 4.49
C CYS A 241 3.66 -9.53 5.60
N ASP A 242 3.01 -10.69 5.55
CA ASP A 242 3.07 -11.66 6.64
C ASP A 242 4.00 -12.83 6.29
N VAL A 243 3.70 -13.56 5.21
CA VAL A 243 4.45 -14.78 4.87
C VAL A 243 5.87 -14.45 4.38
N LEU A 244 5.98 -13.72 3.27
CA LEU A 244 7.29 -13.47 2.64
C LEU A 244 8.19 -12.60 3.51
N TYR A 245 7.65 -11.55 4.13
CA TYR A 245 8.45 -10.69 5.00
C TYR A 245 8.93 -11.41 6.27
N ARG A 246 8.10 -12.25 6.91
CA ARG A 246 8.57 -13.03 8.06
C ARG A 246 9.63 -14.05 7.66
N LEU A 247 9.48 -14.72 6.52
CA LEU A 247 10.52 -15.62 5.99
C LEU A 247 11.86 -14.87 5.78
N LEU A 248 11.80 -13.65 5.24
CA LEU A 248 12.98 -12.78 5.13
C LEU A 248 13.60 -12.43 6.49
N LYS A 249 12.79 -12.11 7.51
CA LYS A 249 13.29 -11.85 8.88
C LYS A 249 13.89 -13.11 9.52
N ILE A 250 13.23 -14.27 9.42
CA ILE A 250 13.70 -15.55 9.97
C ILE A 250 15.03 -15.96 9.32
N SER A 251 15.24 -15.66 8.02
CA SER A 251 16.49 -15.96 7.33
C SER A 251 17.73 -15.23 7.89
N ARG A 252 17.54 -14.24 8.79
CA ARG A 252 18.63 -13.55 9.51
C ARG A 252 19.10 -14.32 10.73
N TYR A 253 18.32 -15.25 11.24
CA TYR A 253 18.69 -16.04 12.41
C TYR A 253 19.84 -16.99 12.06
N PRO A 254 20.97 -16.95 12.80
CA PRO A 254 22.17 -17.69 12.44
C PRO A 254 21.97 -19.20 12.54
N ASP A 255 21.16 -19.63 13.52
CA ASP A 255 20.84 -21.01 13.87
C ASP A 255 19.86 -21.71 12.91
N ILE A 256 19.15 -20.96 12.07
CA ILE A 256 18.27 -21.54 11.05
C ILE A 256 19.09 -21.92 9.79
N PRO A 257 19.17 -23.21 9.42
CA PRO A 257 19.86 -23.66 8.21
C PRO A 257 19.09 -23.29 6.93
N LEU A 258 19.81 -23.09 5.82
CA LEU A 258 19.20 -22.76 4.52
C LEU A 258 18.18 -23.81 4.06
N GLY A 259 18.50 -25.10 4.19
CA GLY A 259 17.59 -26.18 3.79
C GLY A 259 16.26 -26.17 4.54
N VAL A 260 16.26 -25.74 5.81
CA VAL A 260 15.03 -25.56 6.60
C VAL A 260 14.23 -24.37 6.06
N LEU A 261 14.88 -23.24 5.76
CA LEU A 261 14.21 -22.08 5.14
C LEU A 261 13.57 -22.44 3.80
N GLN A 262 14.30 -23.15 2.92
CA GLN A 262 13.78 -23.60 1.63
C GLN A 262 12.56 -24.51 1.79
N ARG A 263 12.61 -25.47 2.74
CA ARG A 263 11.49 -26.35 3.03
C ARG A 263 10.29 -25.56 3.56
N MET A 264 10.48 -24.73 4.58
CA MET A 264 9.42 -23.89 5.14
C MET A 264 8.77 -23.02 4.06
N THR A 265 9.56 -22.38 3.20
CA THR A 265 9.05 -21.59 2.07
C THR A 265 8.13 -22.42 1.17
N ARG A 266 8.49 -23.67 0.84
CA ARG A 266 7.63 -24.53 0.02
C ARG A 266 6.34 -24.93 0.76
N GLU A 267 6.43 -25.20 2.06
CA GLU A 267 5.26 -25.54 2.88
C GLU A 267 4.23 -24.40 2.89
N PHE A 268 4.69 -23.15 3.05
CA PHE A 268 3.81 -21.98 3.09
C PHE A 268 3.25 -21.57 1.72
N LEU A 269 3.94 -21.88 0.63
CA LEU A 269 3.58 -21.34 -0.69
C LEU A 269 2.93 -22.37 -1.62
N SER A 270 3.30 -23.65 -1.55
CA SER A 270 2.91 -24.62 -2.58
C SER A 270 2.60 -26.05 -2.11
N ALA A 271 2.97 -26.47 -0.89
CA ALA A 271 2.87 -27.90 -0.53
C ALA A 271 1.43 -28.38 -0.27
N ASN A 272 0.71 -27.71 0.63
CA ASN A 272 -0.67 -28.11 0.99
C ASN A 272 -1.73 -27.32 0.21
N PHE A 273 -1.43 -26.07 -0.07
CA PHE A 273 -2.27 -25.16 -0.82
C PHE A 273 -1.37 -24.30 -1.69
N ASN A 274 -1.54 -24.39 -3.01
CA ASN A 274 -0.73 -23.60 -3.93
C ASN A 274 -1.29 -22.18 -4.01
N THR A 275 -0.63 -21.27 -3.31
CA THR A 275 -1.04 -19.87 -3.24
C THR A 275 -1.00 -19.20 -4.62
N PHE A 276 -0.08 -19.62 -5.49
CA PHE A 276 0.04 -19.05 -6.83
C PHE A 276 -1.09 -19.53 -7.75
N GLU A 277 -1.47 -20.81 -7.68
CA GLU A 277 -2.62 -21.34 -8.43
C GLU A 277 -3.93 -20.66 -7.99
N MET A 278 -4.14 -20.47 -6.68
CA MET A 278 -5.30 -19.71 -6.20
C MET A 278 -5.35 -18.29 -6.77
N LEU A 279 -4.22 -17.60 -6.87
CA LEU A 279 -4.19 -16.24 -7.42
C LEU A 279 -4.46 -16.24 -8.93
N VAL A 280 -4.05 -17.28 -9.66
CA VAL A 280 -4.44 -17.50 -11.07
C VAL A 280 -5.94 -17.73 -11.19
N ASP A 281 -6.52 -18.57 -10.32
CA ASP A 281 -7.97 -18.80 -10.26
C ASP A 281 -8.75 -17.51 -9.96
N LEU A 282 -8.15 -16.56 -9.25
CA LEU A 282 -8.73 -15.23 -9.01
C LEU A 282 -8.45 -14.21 -10.13
N GLY A 283 -7.80 -14.62 -11.23
CA GLY A 283 -7.60 -13.82 -12.44
C GLY A 283 -6.23 -13.14 -12.56
N LEU A 284 -5.25 -13.47 -11.70
CA LEU A 284 -3.88 -12.96 -11.80
C LEU A 284 -2.96 -13.97 -12.50
N ASP A 285 -3.15 -14.14 -13.81
CA ASP A 285 -2.43 -15.12 -14.65
C ASP A 285 -0.91 -15.11 -14.43
N GLU A 286 -0.31 -13.92 -14.30
CA GLU A 286 1.14 -13.75 -14.10
C GLU A 286 1.65 -14.37 -12.78
N MET A 287 0.79 -14.56 -11.77
CA MET A 287 1.20 -15.15 -10.48
C MET A 287 1.59 -16.62 -10.63
N GLY A 288 0.98 -17.36 -11.57
CA GLY A 288 1.35 -18.75 -11.84
C GLY A 288 2.78 -18.85 -12.36
N VAL A 289 3.11 -18.07 -13.38
CA VAL A 289 4.46 -18.03 -13.98
C VAL A 289 5.49 -17.53 -12.97
N ILE A 290 5.18 -16.44 -12.26
CA ILE A 290 6.11 -15.88 -11.26
C ILE A 290 6.32 -16.82 -10.08
N GLY A 291 5.26 -17.51 -9.64
CA GLY A 291 5.34 -18.54 -8.61
C GLY A 291 6.26 -19.69 -9.01
N GLU A 292 6.11 -20.21 -10.23
CA GLU A 292 6.96 -21.28 -10.75
C GLU A 292 8.42 -20.84 -10.87
N VAL A 293 8.67 -19.65 -11.42
CA VAL A 293 10.01 -19.05 -11.51
C VAL A 293 10.66 -18.96 -10.14
N TYR A 294 9.93 -18.48 -9.14
CA TYR A 294 10.42 -18.38 -7.77
C TYR A 294 10.69 -19.76 -7.15
N LEU A 295 9.75 -20.70 -7.25
CA LEU A 295 9.85 -22.03 -6.63
C LEU A 295 10.96 -22.88 -7.25
N ARG A 296 11.29 -22.69 -8.52
CA ARG A 296 12.49 -23.27 -9.14
C ARG A 296 13.75 -22.56 -8.65
N GLY A 297 13.77 -21.22 -8.69
CA GLY A 297 14.92 -20.41 -8.26
C GLY A 297 15.32 -20.67 -6.80
N ILE A 298 14.35 -20.82 -5.89
CA ILE A 298 14.61 -21.06 -4.47
C ILE A 298 15.21 -22.44 -4.22
N GLY A 299 15.05 -23.40 -5.14
CA GLY A 299 15.74 -24.69 -5.09
C GLY A 299 17.22 -24.61 -5.47
N ALA A 300 17.63 -23.53 -6.15
CA ALA A 300 18.97 -23.34 -6.69
C ALA A 300 19.84 -22.34 -5.90
N VAL A 301 19.33 -21.74 -4.83
CA VAL A 301 20.14 -20.87 -3.94
C VAL A 301 21.07 -21.72 -3.07
N ALA A 302 22.30 -21.26 -2.89
CA ALA A 302 23.38 -21.91 -2.16
C ALA A 302 23.63 -21.28 -0.77
N CYS A 303 23.21 -20.03 -0.54
CA CYS A 303 23.34 -19.37 0.76
C CYS A 303 22.13 -18.49 1.14
N LYS A 304 22.09 -18.03 2.40
CA LYS A 304 20.97 -17.22 2.93
C LYS A 304 20.92 -15.82 2.30
N GLU A 305 22.04 -15.32 1.79
CA GLU A 305 22.12 -14.05 1.06
C GLU A 305 21.34 -14.14 -0.26
N GLU A 306 21.55 -15.20 -1.03
CA GLU A 306 20.84 -15.46 -2.29
C GLU A 306 19.34 -15.72 -2.04
N TYR A 307 19.03 -16.48 -0.98
CA TYR A 307 17.65 -16.67 -0.52
C TYR A 307 16.94 -15.33 -0.26
N ARG A 308 17.61 -14.41 0.47
CA ARG A 308 17.06 -13.08 0.79
C ARG A 308 16.91 -12.22 -0.46
N ALA A 309 17.86 -12.27 -1.38
CA ALA A 309 17.77 -11.53 -2.64
C ALA A 309 16.55 -12.00 -3.45
N LEU A 310 16.44 -13.30 -3.71
CA LEU A 310 15.34 -13.86 -4.50
C LEU A 310 13.97 -13.68 -3.82
N THR A 311 13.88 -13.96 -2.52
CA THR A 311 12.63 -13.79 -1.77
C THR A 311 12.26 -12.31 -1.61
N GLY A 312 13.24 -11.41 -1.50
CA GLY A 312 13.03 -9.96 -1.51
C GLY A 312 12.46 -9.45 -2.83
N ALA A 313 12.90 -10.02 -3.96
CA ALA A 313 12.33 -9.71 -5.27
C ALA A 313 10.85 -10.14 -5.35
N LEU A 314 10.52 -11.36 -4.92
CA LEU A 314 9.12 -11.82 -4.87
C LEU A 314 8.28 -10.97 -3.92
N PHE A 315 8.79 -10.67 -2.72
CA PHE A 315 8.14 -9.79 -1.76
C PHE A 315 7.79 -8.43 -2.38
N THR A 316 8.74 -7.82 -3.09
CA THR A 316 8.53 -6.51 -3.74
C THR A 316 7.45 -6.61 -4.83
N PHE A 317 7.48 -7.67 -5.64
CA PHE A 317 6.46 -7.94 -6.66
C PHE A 317 5.06 -8.09 -6.05
N VAL A 318 4.91 -8.96 -5.04
CA VAL A 318 3.64 -9.23 -4.38
C VAL A 318 3.11 -7.99 -3.67
N CYS A 319 3.96 -7.26 -2.95
CA CYS A 319 3.59 -5.99 -2.35
C CYS A 319 3.12 -4.99 -3.41
N ARG A 320 3.78 -4.92 -4.58
CA ARG A 320 3.33 -4.04 -5.66
C ARG A 320 1.96 -4.44 -6.21
N MET A 321 1.73 -5.73 -6.44
CA MET A 321 0.43 -6.28 -6.85
C MET A 321 -0.66 -5.95 -5.82
N HIS A 322 -0.37 -6.16 -4.52
CA HIS A 322 -1.27 -5.79 -3.42
C HIS A 322 -1.64 -4.31 -3.47
N ARG A 323 -0.69 -3.41 -3.76
CA ARG A 323 -0.94 -1.97 -3.85
C ARG A 323 -1.82 -1.60 -5.04
N TRP A 324 -1.73 -2.32 -6.15
CA TRP A 324 -2.66 -2.14 -7.27
C TRP A 324 -4.06 -2.64 -6.94
N VAL A 325 -4.19 -3.81 -6.31
CA VAL A 325 -5.49 -4.29 -5.83
C VAL A 325 -6.08 -3.32 -4.80
N HIS A 326 -5.28 -2.81 -3.85
CA HIS A 326 -5.69 -1.75 -2.93
C HIS A 326 -6.20 -0.53 -3.68
N PHE A 327 -5.48 -0.09 -4.70
CA PHE A 327 -5.82 1.10 -5.46
C PHE A 327 -7.14 0.94 -6.22
N VAL A 328 -7.46 -0.23 -6.78
CA VAL A 328 -8.73 -0.46 -7.50
C VAL A 328 -9.88 -0.92 -6.61
N PHE A 329 -9.61 -1.30 -5.36
CA PHE A 329 -10.62 -1.80 -4.44
C PHE A 329 -11.69 -0.73 -4.15
N PRO A 330 -12.99 -1.05 -4.20
CA PRO A 330 -14.07 -0.07 -4.12
C PRO A 330 -14.31 0.43 -2.68
N TRP A 331 -13.36 1.17 -2.13
CA TRP A 331 -13.44 1.71 -0.76
C TRP A 331 -14.60 2.67 -0.55
N ASN A 332 -15.09 3.29 -1.62
CA ASN A 332 -16.23 4.18 -1.59
C ASN A 332 -17.51 3.49 -1.08
N LEU A 333 -17.57 2.15 -1.10
CA LEU A 333 -18.65 1.38 -0.46
C LEU A 333 -18.68 1.56 1.07
N GLY A 334 -17.58 2.00 1.68
CA GLY A 334 -17.50 2.28 3.12
C GLY A 334 -18.50 3.32 3.62
N VAL A 335 -19.05 4.17 2.74
CA VAL A 335 -20.13 5.12 3.09
C VAL A 335 -21.39 4.43 3.62
N ALA A 336 -21.61 3.17 3.23
CA ALA A 336 -22.71 2.35 3.75
C ALA A 336 -22.44 1.78 5.15
N PHE A 337 -21.24 1.93 5.68
CA PHE A 337 -20.78 1.38 6.96
C PHE A 337 -20.15 2.47 7.86
N PRO A 338 -20.89 3.54 8.21
CA PRO A 338 -20.34 4.61 9.03
C PRO A 338 -20.08 4.14 10.47
N HIS A 339 -19.02 4.64 11.08
CA HIS A 339 -18.87 4.60 12.53
C HIS A 339 -19.99 5.45 13.16
N ARG A 340 -20.73 4.86 14.10
CA ARG A 340 -21.75 5.59 14.85
C ARG A 340 -21.12 6.33 16.02
N ARG A 341 -21.61 7.53 16.28
CA ARG A 341 -21.21 8.28 17.49
C ARG A 341 -21.95 7.72 18.71
N VAL A 342 -21.38 7.92 19.91
CA VAL A 342 -21.98 7.40 21.15
C VAL A 342 -23.40 7.94 21.32
N GLU A 343 -23.63 9.21 20.99
CA GLU A 343 -24.94 9.86 21.11
C GLU A 343 -25.97 9.22 20.16
N GLU A 344 -25.55 8.80 18.97
CA GLU A 344 -26.42 8.10 18.01
C GLU A 344 -26.81 6.71 18.53
N ILE A 345 -25.89 6.02 19.19
CA ILE A 345 -26.15 4.71 19.80
C ILE A 345 -27.12 4.86 20.99
N LEU A 346 -26.89 5.84 21.86
CA LEU A 346 -27.77 6.13 22.99
C LEU A 346 -29.18 6.53 22.52
N GLY A 347 -29.29 7.31 21.45
CA GLY A 347 -30.57 7.64 20.83
C GLY A 347 -31.33 6.40 20.31
N ILE A 348 -30.63 5.46 19.65
CA ILE A 348 -31.22 4.19 19.21
C ILE A 348 -31.68 3.36 20.42
N ALA A 349 -30.88 3.29 21.47
CA ALA A 349 -31.22 2.55 22.69
C ALA A 349 -32.43 3.15 23.43
N GLY A 350 -32.53 4.48 23.52
CA GLY A 350 -33.68 5.17 24.13
C GLY A 350 -34.98 4.93 23.38
N VAL A 351 -34.94 4.90 22.05
CA VAL A 351 -36.10 4.57 21.20
C VAL A 351 -36.54 3.10 21.40
N VAL A 352 -35.59 2.18 21.58
CA VAL A 352 -35.89 0.75 21.83
C VAL A 352 -36.44 0.52 23.25
N ALA A 353 -36.01 1.32 24.23
CA ALA A 353 -36.46 1.21 25.61
C ALA A 353 -37.83 1.87 25.89
N GLY A 354 -38.44 2.55 24.91
CA GLY A 354 -39.70 3.27 25.09
C GLY A 354 -39.60 4.46 26.07
N ALA A 355 -38.38 4.84 26.45
CA ALA A 355 -38.12 5.92 27.38
C ALA A 355 -37.65 7.15 26.61
N SER A 356 -38.44 8.22 26.68
CA SER A 356 -37.99 9.56 26.36
C SER A 356 -36.88 9.93 27.36
N LEU A 357 -35.62 9.72 26.97
CA LEU A 357 -34.48 10.25 27.71
C LEU A 357 -34.42 11.76 27.44
N GLU A 358 -35.02 12.53 28.33
CA GLU A 358 -34.71 13.95 28.45
C GLU A 358 -33.25 14.05 28.92
N VAL A 359 -32.36 14.40 28.00
CA VAL A 359 -31.00 14.77 28.34
C VAL A 359 -31.06 16.21 28.82
N GLU A 360 -31.10 16.42 30.14
CA GLU A 360 -30.81 17.73 30.72
C GLU A 360 -29.34 18.05 30.43
N MET A 361 -29.10 19.02 29.55
CA MET A 361 -27.80 19.66 29.46
C MET A 361 -27.71 20.64 30.63
N GLU A 362 -26.89 20.33 31.63
CA GLU A 362 -26.44 21.36 32.56
C GLU A 362 -25.56 22.36 31.80
N ASP A 363 -26.00 23.62 31.79
CA ASP A 363 -25.21 24.74 31.31
C ASP A 363 -23.92 24.86 32.14
N VAL A 364 -22.79 24.42 31.58
CA VAL A 364 -21.47 24.67 32.17
C VAL A 364 -21.04 26.08 31.78
N GLU A 365 -21.43 27.05 32.59
CA GLU A 365 -20.74 28.35 32.64
C GLU A 365 -19.38 28.19 33.32
N SER A 366 -18.33 28.43 32.53
CA SER A 366 -16.98 28.87 32.93
C SER A 366 -16.06 27.91 33.71
N GLY A 367 -14.97 27.52 33.03
CA GLY A 367 -13.64 27.40 33.64
C GLY A 367 -13.20 25.99 34.05
N GLU A 368 -12.14 25.52 33.40
CA GLU A 368 -11.32 24.33 33.68
C GLU A 368 -11.87 22.98 33.17
N GLU A 369 -11.22 22.47 32.11
CA GLU A 369 -11.39 21.11 31.59
C GLU A 369 -10.92 20.10 32.64
N SER A 370 -11.87 19.49 33.35
CA SER A 370 -11.66 18.22 34.04
C SER A 370 -12.38 17.10 33.26
N GLU A 371 -11.66 16.00 33.02
CA GLU A 371 -12.21 14.79 32.41
C GLU A 371 -13.35 14.24 33.27
N VAL A 372 -14.59 14.40 32.81
CA VAL A 372 -15.75 13.74 33.41
C VAL A 372 -15.77 12.30 32.91
N GLY A 373 -15.28 11.38 33.74
CA GLY A 373 -15.50 9.95 33.56
C GLY A 373 -16.97 9.61 33.78
N VAL A 374 -17.62 9.05 32.75
CA VAL A 374 -18.97 8.49 32.88
C VAL A 374 -18.84 7.06 33.42
N GLU A 375 -19.05 6.87 34.72
CA GLU A 375 -19.28 5.54 35.30
C GLU A 375 -20.72 5.11 34.98
N VAL A 376 -20.84 4.01 34.23
CA VAL A 376 -22.12 3.35 33.99
C VAL A 376 -22.22 2.16 34.94
N GLU A 377 -22.97 2.32 36.03
CA GLU A 377 -23.31 1.21 36.94
C GLU A 377 -24.37 0.31 36.29
N PHE A 378 -24.00 -0.94 35.99
CA PHE A 378 -24.93 -1.98 35.58
C PHE A 378 -25.55 -2.63 36.82
N ASN A 379 -26.84 -2.39 37.04
CA ASN A 379 -27.59 -3.08 38.08
C ASN A 379 -28.07 -4.45 37.54
N PRO A 380 -27.63 -5.59 38.08
CA PRO A 380 -28.04 -6.89 37.54
C PRO A 380 -29.50 -7.16 37.90
N MET A 381 -30.33 -7.41 36.87
CA MET A 381 -31.71 -7.86 37.06
C MET A 381 -31.74 -9.19 37.80
N GLU A 382 -32.53 -9.25 38.88
CA GLU A 382 -32.87 -10.48 39.60
C GLU A 382 -33.55 -11.47 38.63
N ALA A 383 -33.06 -12.72 38.65
CA ALA A 383 -33.66 -13.81 37.90
C ALA A 383 -35.02 -14.22 38.52
N PRO A 384 -36.05 -14.48 37.70
CA PRO A 384 -37.34 -14.94 38.21
C PRO A 384 -37.25 -16.39 38.68
N VAL A 385 -37.86 -16.66 39.84
CA VAL A 385 -37.97 -17.96 40.53
C VAL A 385 -38.80 -18.96 39.75
#